data_AF-A0A3B9AMF3-F1
#
_entry.id   AF-A0A3B9AMF3-F1
#
_cell.length_a   1.000
_cell.length_b   1.000
_cell.length_c   1.000
_cell.angle_alpha   90.00
_cell.angle_beta   90.00
_cell.angle_gamma   90.00
#
_symmetry.space_group_name_H-M   'P 1'
#
loop_
_entity.id
_entity.type
_entity.pdbx_description
1 polymer ?
#
loop_
_entity_poly.entity_id
_entity_poly.type
_entity_poly.pdbx_seq_one_letter_code
_entity_poly.pdbx_strand_id
1 'polypeptide(L)'
;GTNIFKLLNASPFNDNIQIDPRSKNNGGRNIADLFHLLDSCGANPSTHLGGCIYYTTNPNIQPIDWEQYRNPVVGNIYGNSWQCSIITGAGSFPPHSNDLNDFGVFKPDAPDNFYHHNPDQNLWCLGTGCAPLLDSLADAQAIIDLIQGQVDSIQNGLWPSNRFYITRIMTNQREYGPLFFQKVKMVMDSLALIPAEQLQWATIGETFDAFQAWQVETSQDFSQWRCGQIISSNQETGPKPDFLILPNPATTSLEIRLPDEDTHLIQVFDLLGRLWYSQRLQSSAMLDISKWPKGMYVLGLDHKWQQKWIKAE
;
A
#
# COMPACT_ATOMS: atom_id res chain seq x y z
N GLY A 1 25.30 -27.86 -15.61
CA GLY A 1 25.08 -26.73 -14.71
C GLY A 1 23.86 -27.01 -13.86
N THR A 2 23.83 -26.51 -12.63
CA THR A 2 22.65 -26.63 -11.75
C THR A 2 21.47 -25.90 -12.37
N ASN A 3 20.31 -26.55 -12.47
CA ASN A 3 19.08 -25.87 -12.88
C ASN A 3 18.64 -24.96 -11.73
N ILE A 4 18.79 -23.65 -11.91
CA ILE A 4 18.50 -22.64 -10.89
C ILE A 4 17.03 -22.65 -10.47
N PHE A 5 16.10 -22.93 -11.38
CA PHE A 5 14.68 -22.96 -11.07
C PHE A 5 14.34 -24.11 -10.12
N LYS A 6 14.89 -25.30 -10.38
CA LYS A 6 14.76 -26.44 -9.46
C LYS A 6 15.40 -26.18 -8.10
N LEU A 7 16.51 -25.44 -8.07
CA LEU A 7 17.17 -25.09 -6.81
C LEU A 7 16.30 -24.13 -5.98
N LEU A 8 15.77 -23.08 -6.60
CA LEU A 8 14.95 -22.08 -5.91
C LEU A 8 13.57 -22.62 -5.50
N ASN A 9 13.08 -23.63 -6.19
CA ASN A 9 11.84 -24.33 -5.85
C ASN A 9 12.05 -25.51 -4.88
N ALA A 10 13.25 -25.67 -4.32
CA ALA A 10 13.54 -26.66 -3.28
C ALA A 10 13.85 -25.99 -1.94
N SER A 11 13.69 -26.73 -0.85
CA SER A 11 14.07 -26.27 0.50
C SER A 11 15.55 -25.89 0.55
N PRO A 12 15.92 -24.77 1.21
CA PRO A 12 15.08 -23.89 2.04
C PRO A 12 14.46 -22.69 1.31
N PHE A 13 14.53 -22.64 -0.03
CA PHE A 13 14.14 -21.45 -0.81
C PHE A 13 12.66 -21.41 -1.17
N ASN A 14 12.03 -22.59 -1.31
CA ASN A 14 10.65 -22.75 -1.76
C ASN A 14 9.60 -22.11 -0.84
N ASP A 15 9.97 -21.77 0.40
CA ASP A 15 9.07 -21.12 1.37
C ASP A 15 9.14 -19.59 1.27
N ASN A 16 10.07 -19.01 0.50
CA ASN A 16 10.30 -17.56 0.46
C ASN A 16 10.43 -16.99 -0.97
N ILE A 17 10.39 -17.84 -1.99
CA ILE A 17 10.62 -17.44 -3.39
C ILE A 17 9.49 -17.97 -4.26
N GLN A 18 8.84 -17.05 -4.95
CA GLN A 18 7.86 -17.34 -5.99
C GLN A 18 8.39 -16.89 -7.35
N ILE A 19 8.26 -17.77 -8.36
CA ILE A 19 8.76 -17.53 -9.71
C ILE A 19 7.60 -17.56 -10.69
N ASP A 20 7.18 -16.38 -11.13
CA ASP A 20 6.03 -16.22 -12.03
C ASP A 20 6.42 -15.61 -13.37
N PRO A 21 5.64 -15.87 -14.43
CA PRO A 21 5.89 -15.27 -15.73
C PRO A 21 5.68 -13.74 -15.68
N ARG A 22 6.45 -13.03 -16.52
CA ARG A 22 6.32 -11.59 -16.73
C ARG A 22 5.77 -11.29 -18.12
N SER A 23 4.87 -10.31 -18.27
CA SER A 23 4.33 -9.91 -19.59
C SER A 23 5.46 -9.45 -20.52
N LYS A 24 5.95 -10.38 -21.35
CA LYS A 24 6.94 -10.18 -22.41
C LYS A 24 6.73 -11.21 -23.51
N ASN A 25 6.44 -10.73 -24.71
CA ASN A 25 6.37 -11.56 -25.90
C ASN A 25 7.71 -11.52 -26.63
N ASN A 26 8.41 -12.65 -26.73
CA ASN A 26 9.67 -12.75 -27.47
C ASN A 26 9.69 -14.00 -28.36
N GLY A 27 10.08 -13.83 -29.61
CA GLY A 27 10.19 -14.93 -30.57
C GLY A 27 8.88 -15.66 -30.84
N GLY A 28 7.75 -14.94 -30.85
CA GLY A 28 6.41 -15.50 -31.12
C GLY A 28 5.73 -16.19 -29.94
N ARG A 29 6.43 -16.39 -28.81
CA ARG A 29 5.85 -16.91 -27.57
C ARG A 29 4.98 -15.88 -26.88
N ASN A 30 3.88 -16.33 -26.30
CA ASN A 30 3.04 -15.53 -25.40
C ASN A 30 3.22 -15.96 -23.94
N ILE A 31 2.42 -15.38 -23.03
CA ILE A 31 2.54 -15.63 -21.59
C ILE A 31 2.28 -17.08 -21.21
N ALA A 32 1.37 -17.78 -21.90
CA ALA A 32 1.08 -19.19 -21.64
C ALA A 32 2.28 -20.07 -22.02
N ASP A 33 2.95 -19.76 -23.13
CA ASP A 33 4.20 -20.46 -23.50
C ASP A 33 5.30 -20.21 -22.45
N LEU A 34 5.39 -19.00 -21.89
CA LEU A 34 6.38 -18.68 -20.85
C LEU A 34 6.11 -19.41 -19.54
N PHE A 35 4.84 -19.49 -19.13
CA PHE A 35 4.39 -20.30 -18.00
C PHE A 35 4.79 -21.78 -18.20
N HIS A 36 4.49 -22.35 -19.36
CA HIS A 36 4.86 -23.73 -19.69
C HIS A 36 6.38 -23.97 -19.61
N LEU A 37 7.18 -23.02 -20.11
CA LEU A 37 8.63 -23.12 -20.05
C LEU A 37 9.17 -23.05 -18.62
N LEU A 38 8.66 -22.15 -17.78
CA LEU A 38 9.04 -22.07 -16.36
C LEU A 38 8.69 -23.37 -15.63
N ASP A 39 7.49 -23.89 -15.86
CA ASP A 39 7.04 -25.16 -15.29
C ASP A 39 7.92 -26.34 -15.74
N SER A 40 8.22 -26.43 -17.04
CA SER A 40 9.13 -27.46 -17.58
C SER A 40 10.56 -27.38 -17.02
N CYS A 41 10.97 -26.18 -16.58
CA CYS A 41 12.24 -25.97 -15.89
C CYS A 41 12.19 -26.38 -14.41
N GLY A 42 11.02 -26.71 -13.86
CA GLY A 42 10.81 -27.05 -12.45
C GLY A 42 10.67 -25.83 -11.54
N ALA A 43 10.25 -24.68 -12.06
CA ALA A 43 10.00 -23.47 -11.28
C ALA A 43 8.67 -23.51 -10.50
N ASN A 44 7.75 -24.42 -10.86
CA ASN A 44 6.37 -24.49 -10.35
C ASN A 44 5.68 -23.11 -10.29
N PRO A 45 5.58 -22.40 -11.43
CA PRO A 45 4.96 -21.08 -11.46
C PRO A 45 3.49 -21.14 -11.05
N SER A 46 3.00 -20.03 -10.52
CA SER A 46 1.58 -19.86 -10.17
C SER A 46 0.79 -19.24 -11.31
N THR A 47 -0.46 -18.87 -11.04
CA THR A 47 -1.34 -18.15 -11.99
C THR A 47 -1.17 -16.64 -11.92
N HIS A 48 -0.09 -16.14 -11.32
CA HIS A 48 0.18 -14.71 -11.20
C HIS A 48 1.00 -14.18 -12.37
N LEU A 49 0.84 -12.89 -12.65
CA LEU A 49 1.55 -12.16 -13.70
C LEU A 49 2.30 -10.97 -13.11
N GLY A 50 3.62 -10.97 -13.30
CA GLY A 50 4.42 -9.77 -13.11
C GLY A 50 4.41 -8.88 -14.36
N GLY A 51 4.26 -7.57 -14.21
CA GLY A 51 4.35 -6.61 -15.30
C GLY A 51 3.18 -6.70 -16.28
N CYS A 52 2.55 -5.56 -16.55
CA CYS A 52 1.61 -5.35 -17.65
C CYS A 52 1.56 -3.84 -17.93
N ILE A 53 0.99 -3.44 -19.06
CA ILE A 53 0.74 -2.05 -19.37
C ILE A 53 -0.74 -1.77 -19.09
N TYR A 54 -1.01 -0.87 -18.14
CA TYR A 54 -2.38 -0.46 -17.80
C TYR A 54 -2.77 0.89 -18.37
N TYR A 55 -1.78 1.72 -18.71
CA TYR A 55 -2.01 3.10 -19.10
C TYR A 55 -1.14 3.51 -20.29
N THR A 56 -1.68 4.33 -21.18
CA THR A 56 -0.95 4.98 -22.26
C THR A 56 -1.46 6.39 -22.49
N THR A 57 -0.55 7.31 -22.81
CA THR A 57 -0.91 8.66 -23.27
C THR A 57 -1.12 8.72 -24.78
N ASN A 58 -0.76 7.66 -25.51
CA ASN A 58 -0.91 7.59 -26.96
C ASN A 58 -2.05 6.61 -27.32
N PRO A 59 -3.23 7.12 -27.71
CA PRO A 59 -4.38 6.29 -28.06
C PRO A 59 -4.22 5.56 -29.40
N ASN A 60 -3.22 5.91 -30.22
CA ASN A 60 -2.95 5.29 -31.52
C ASN A 60 -2.02 4.08 -31.43
N ILE A 61 -1.42 3.86 -30.26
CA ILE A 61 -0.69 2.63 -29.96
C ILE A 61 -1.69 1.75 -29.21
N GLN A 62 -1.66 0.44 -29.42
CA GLN A 62 -2.40 -0.52 -28.60
C GLN A 62 -1.44 -1.16 -27.57
N PRO A 63 -1.01 -0.43 -26.51
CA PRO A 63 -0.07 -0.99 -25.56
C PRO A 63 -0.75 -1.56 -24.32
N ILE A 64 -2.02 -1.23 -24.05
CA ILE A 64 -2.73 -1.75 -22.88
C ILE A 64 -2.94 -3.24 -23.08
N ASP A 65 -2.28 -4.05 -22.26
CA ASP A 65 -2.19 -5.49 -22.48
C ASP A 65 -2.81 -6.31 -21.34
N TRP A 66 -3.20 -5.68 -20.24
CA TRP A 66 -3.64 -6.42 -19.05
C TRP A 66 -5.04 -7.06 -19.20
N GLU A 67 -5.93 -6.45 -19.99
CA GLU A 67 -7.34 -6.88 -20.09
C GLU A 67 -7.48 -8.28 -20.69
N GLN A 68 -6.57 -8.66 -21.59
CA GLN A 68 -6.57 -9.99 -22.20
C GLN A 68 -6.45 -11.11 -21.14
N TYR A 69 -5.82 -10.83 -20.00
CA TYR A 69 -5.57 -11.79 -18.93
C TYR A 69 -6.81 -12.08 -18.07
N ARG A 70 -7.95 -11.43 -18.34
CA ARG A 70 -9.25 -11.85 -17.80
C ARG A 70 -9.71 -13.20 -18.35
N ASN A 71 -9.19 -13.61 -19.50
CA ASN A 71 -9.57 -14.84 -20.18
C ASN A 71 -8.39 -15.81 -20.30
N PRO A 72 -8.64 -17.11 -20.54
CA PRO A 72 -7.57 -18.07 -20.70
C PRO A 72 -6.75 -17.74 -21.95
N VAL A 73 -5.43 -17.70 -21.80
CA VAL A 73 -4.49 -17.52 -22.91
C VAL A 73 -4.01 -18.90 -23.36
N VAL A 74 -4.08 -19.16 -24.66
CA VAL A 74 -3.56 -20.39 -25.28
C VAL A 74 -2.16 -20.12 -25.83
N GLY A 75 -1.19 -20.96 -25.47
CA GLY A 75 0.20 -20.89 -25.91
C GLY A 75 0.32 -20.98 -27.42
N ASN A 76 1.05 -20.04 -28.03
CA ASN A 76 1.25 -19.99 -29.47
C ASN A 76 2.13 -21.14 -29.98
N ILE A 77 3.01 -21.67 -29.12
CA ILE A 77 4.00 -22.68 -29.49
C ILE A 77 3.64 -24.04 -28.91
N TYR A 78 3.25 -24.09 -27.64
CA TYR A 78 3.04 -25.37 -26.93
C TYR A 78 1.56 -25.77 -26.82
N GLY A 79 0.62 -24.90 -27.22
CA GLY A 79 -0.82 -25.17 -27.17
C GLY A 79 -1.40 -25.33 -25.76
N ASN A 80 -0.60 -25.07 -24.71
CA ASN A 80 -1.05 -25.12 -23.33
C ASN A 80 -2.00 -23.94 -23.03
N SER A 81 -2.85 -24.07 -22.02
CA SER A 81 -3.70 -22.97 -21.56
C SER A 81 -3.23 -22.47 -20.20
N TRP A 82 -3.27 -21.15 -20.01
CA TRP A 82 -2.98 -20.50 -18.75
C TRP A 82 -3.97 -19.36 -18.51
N GLN A 83 -4.48 -19.26 -17.28
CA GLN A 83 -5.40 -18.21 -16.85
C GLN A 83 -4.76 -17.43 -15.71
N CYS A 84 -4.68 -16.11 -15.87
CA CYS A 84 -4.20 -15.23 -14.82
C CYS A 84 -5.25 -15.09 -13.71
N SER A 85 -4.81 -15.09 -12.46
CA SER A 85 -5.64 -14.75 -11.29
C SER A 85 -5.27 -13.39 -10.70
N ILE A 86 -3.98 -13.04 -10.78
CA ILE A 86 -3.40 -11.84 -10.17
C ILE A 86 -2.45 -11.17 -11.15
N ILE A 87 -2.65 -9.88 -11.39
CA ILE A 87 -1.64 -9.00 -12.01
C ILE A 87 -0.95 -8.16 -10.96
N THR A 88 0.33 -7.89 -11.19
CA THR A 88 1.15 -7.11 -10.27
C THR A 88 2.19 -6.31 -11.06
N GLY A 89 2.50 -5.07 -10.66
CA GLY A 89 3.56 -4.30 -11.32
C GLY A 89 3.11 -3.69 -12.65
N ALA A 90 1.86 -3.21 -12.69
CA ALA A 90 1.33 -2.54 -13.84
C ALA A 90 2.08 -1.22 -14.09
N GLY A 91 2.55 -1.02 -15.31
CA GLY A 91 3.25 0.18 -15.74
C GLY A 91 2.44 0.97 -16.77
N SER A 92 2.80 2.23 -16.92
CA SER A 92 2.43 2.99 -18.11
C SER A 92 3.26 2.54 -19.31
N PHE A 93 2.79 2.77 -20.53
CA PHE A 93 3.59 2.55 -21.72
C PHE A 93 4.91 3.35 -21.63
N PRO A 94 6.05 2.88 -22.20
CA PRO A 94 7.32 3.61 -22.16
C PRO A 94 7.14 5.11 -22.50
N PRO A 95 7.74 6.00 -21.68
CA PRO A 95 8.90 5.76 -20.81
C PRO A 95 8.56 5.43 -19.33
N HIS A 96 7.39 4.88 -19.01
CA HIS A 96 7.03 4.49 -17.64
C HIS A 96 6.91 5.69 -16.66
N SER A 97 6.28 6.78 -17.12
CA SER A 97 6.15 8.02 -16.32
C SER A 97 4.91 8.05 -15.41
N ASN A 98 4.01 7.08 -15.54
CA ASN A 98 2.78 6.97 -14.75
C ASN A 98 2.52 5.51 -14.37
N ASP A 99 3.50 4.87 -13.75
CA ASP A 99 3.37 3.48 -13.29
C ASP A 99 2.41 3.37 -12.09
N LEU A 100 1.84 2.18 -11.89
CA LEU A 100 0.88 1.93 -10.82
C LEU A 100 1.59 2.01 -9.46
N ASN A 101 1.41 3.12 -8.76
CA ASN A 101 1.90 3.33 -7.41
C ASN A 101 0.74 3.34 -6.40
N ASP A 102 0.21 2.15 -6.10
CA ASP A 102 -0.90 1.93 -5.16
C ASP A 102 -0.51 0.86 -4.13
N PHE A 103 -0.90 1.00 -2.87
CA PHE A 103 -0.58 0.04 -1.80
C PHE A 103 -1.59 -1.11 -1.67
N GLY A 104 -2.72 -1.07 -2.36
CA GLY A 104 -3.84 -1.95 -2.09
C GLY A 104 -4.01 -3.14 -3.04
N VAL A 105 -5.16 -3.79 -2.92
CA VAL A 105 -5.61 -4.90 -3.77
C VAL A 105 -7.02 -4.62 -4.23
N PHE A 106 -7.26 -4.67 -5.54
CA PHE A 106 -8.56 -4.39 -6.14
C PHE A 106 -8.72 -5.13 -7.46
N LYS A 107 -9.95 -5.21 -7.97
CA LYS A 107 -10.23 -5.74 -9.31
C LYS A 107 -10.42 -4.57 -10.27
N PRO A 108 -9.48 -4.28 -11.18
CA PRO A 108 -9.64 -3.19 -12.13
C PRO A 108 -10.90 -3.39 -12.98
N ASP A 109 -11.58 -2.31 -13.34
CA ASP A 109 -12.84 -2.34 -14.08
C ASP A 109 -12.64 -2.44 -15.61
N ALA A 110 -12.05 -1.41 -16.21
CA ALA A 110 -11.86 -1.29 -17.66
C ALA A 110 -10.55 -0.55 -17.97
N PRO A 111 -10.00 -0.63 -19.20
CA PRO A 111 -8.78 0.06 -19.60
C PRO A 111 -8.76 1.58 -19.33
N ASP A 112 -9.89 2.25 -19.50
CA ASP A 112 -10.08 3.69 -19.26
C ASP A 112 -10.47 4.01 -17.80
N ASN A 113 -10.74 2.98 -16.99
CA ASN A 113 -11.17 3.09 -15.60
C ASN A 113 -10.40 2.14 -14.67
N PHE A 114 -9.08 2.00 -14.89
CA PHE A 114 -8.28 0.96 -14.23
C PHE A 114 -8.36 0.99 -12.70
N TYR A 115 -8.36 2.19 -12.09
CA TYR A 115 -8.39 2.34 -10.63
C TYR A 115 -9.76 2.07 -9.99
N HIS A 116 -10.82 1.85 -10.76
CA HIS A 116 -12.12 1.54 -10.20
C HIS A 116 -12.20 0.05 -9.84
N HIS A 117 -12.54 -0.26 -8.60
CA HIS A 117 -12.82 -1.62 -8.18
C HIS A 117 -14.16 -2.08 -8.76
N ASN A 118 -14.14 -3.17 -9.53
CA ASN A 118 -15.34 -3.84 -10.02
C ASN A 118 -15.41 -5.29 -9.50
N PRO A 119 -16.33 -5.62 -8.58
CA PRO A 119 -16.41 -6.94 -7.97
C PRO A 119 -16.79 -8.06 -8.95
N ASP A 120 -17.45 -7.74 -10.06
CA ASP A 120 -17.88 -8.70 -11.09
C ASP A 120 -16.72 -9.21 -11.95
N GLN A 121 -15.56 -8.57 -11.85
CA GLN A 121 -14.35 -8.98 -12.56
C GLN A 121 -13.68 -10.17 -11.87
N ASN A 122 -12.87 -10.92 -12.62
CA ASN A 122 -12.18 -12.11 -12.11
C ASN A 122 -10.66 -11.92 -11.88
N LEU A 123 -10.11 -10.79 -12.33
CA LEU A 123 -8.68 -10.50 -12.27
C LEU A 123 -8.38 -9.53 -11.12
N TRP A 124 -7.54 -9.96 -10.19
CA TRP A 124 -7.08 -9.09 -9.10
C TRP A 124 -5.81 -8.33 -9.51
N CYS A 125 -5.68 -7.10 -9.05
CA CYS A 125 -4.48 -6.30 -9.15
C CYS A 125 -3.92 -6.09 -7.75
N LEU A 126 -2.69 -6.56 -7.51
CA LEU A 126 -1.90 -6.16 -6.35
C LEU A 126 -1.12 -4.89 -6.70
N GLY A 127 -1.22 -3.89 -5.84
CA GLY A 127 -0.48 -2.64 -5.90
C GLY A 127 1.02 -2.79 -5.60
N THR A 128 1.81 -1.78 -5.97
CA THR A 128 3.28 -1.76 -5.80
C THR A 128 3.80 -0.87 -4.68
N GLY A 129 2.92 -0.19 -3.96
CA GLY A 129 3.25 0.91 -3.07
C GLY A 129 3.90 2.04 -3.85
N CYS A 130 4.98 2.60 -3.31
CA CYS A 130 5.81 3.60 -4.01
C CYS A 130 6.91 2.97 -4.89
N ALA A 131 7.05 1.64 -4.88
CA ALA A 131 7.94 0.86 -5.74
C ALA A 131 9.37 1.41 -5.95
N PRO A 132 10.16 1.64 -4.90
CA PRO A 132 11.56 2.02 -5.07
C PRO A 132 12.34 1.00 -5.91
N LEU A 133 13.16 1.51 -6.84
CA LEU A 133 14.11 0.71 -7.60
C LEU A 133 15.43 0.62 -6.82
N LEU A 134 15.82 -0.59 -6.43
CA LEU A 134 17.15 -0.88 -5.93
C LEU A 134 18.04 -1.36 -7.08
N ASP A 135 19.07 -0.58 -7.39
CA ASP A 135 20.12 -0.92 -8.35
C ASP A 135 21.54 -0.71 -7.76
N SER A 136 22.56 -0.99 -8.57
CA SER A 136 23.95 -0.87 -8.14
C SER A 136 24.40 0.56 -7.78
N LEU A 137 23.65 1.59 -8.18
CA LEU A 137 23.91 3.01 -7.89
C LEU A 137 22.93 3.61 -6.86
N ALA A 138 21.79 2.96 -6.62
CA ALA A 138 20.77 3.41 -5.70
C ALA A 138 21.28 3.56 -4.26
N ASP A 139 20.80 4.58 -3.56
CA ASP A 139 21.03 4.71 -2.12
C ASP A 139 20.11 3.74 -1.38
N ALA A 140 20.69 2.70 -0.79
CA ALA A 140 19.95 1.72 -0.01
C ALA A 140 19.30 2.35 1.23
N GLN A 141 19.92 3.39 1.82
CA GLN A 141 19.37 4.09 2.98
C GLN A 141 18.07 4.79 2.62
N ALA A 142 17.99 5.42 1.43
CA ALA A 142 16.76 6.05 0.96
C ALA A 142 15.58 5.07 0.84
N ILE A 143 15.85 3.80 0.48
CA ILE A 143 14.82 2.75 0.42
C ILE A 143 14.38 2.31 1.82
N ILE A 144 15.34 2.16 2.73
CA ILE A 144 15.07 1.85 4.14
C ILE A 144 14.21 2.96 4.76
N ASP A 145 14.62 4.22 4.60
CA ASP A 145 13.92 5.40 5.14
C ASP A 145 12.51 5.52 4.55
N LEU A 146 12.34 5.24 3.25
CA LEU A 146 11.05 5.24 2.59
C LEU A 146 10.10 4.20 3.21
N ILE A 147 10.55 2.97 3.40
CA ILE A 147 9.70 1.90 3.95
C ILE A 147 9.45 2.12 5.44
N GLN A 148 10.46 2.51 6.22
CA GLN A 148 10.28 2.88 7.63
C GLN A 148 9.26 4.03 7.77
N GLY A 149 9.38 5.07 6.94
CA GLY A 149 8.42 6.18 6.95
C GLY A 149 6.98 5.78 6.59
N GLN A 150 6.81 4.76 5.73
CA GLN A 150 5.49 4.18 5.45
C GLN A 150 4.93 3.46 6.68
N VAL A 151 5.75 2.62 7.33
CA VAL A 151 5.36 1.93 8.57
C VAL A 151 5.01 2.96 9.66
N ASP A 152 5.86 3.95 9.89
CA ASP A 152 5.63 5.01 10.88
C ASP A 152 4.36 5.80 10.58
N SER A 153 4.05 6.06 9.30
CA SER A 153 2.83 6.76 8.91
C SER A 153 1.57 5.96 9.24
N ILE A 154 1.62 4.63 9.08
CA ILE A 154 0.52 3.73 9.45
C ILE A 154 0.39 3.65 10.97
N GLN A 155 1.49 3.38 11.68
CA GLN A 155 1.48 3.19 13.14
C GLN A 155 1.07 4.46 13.91
N ASN A 156 1.43 5.65 13.39
CA ASN A 156 1.07 6.93 14.00
C ASN A 156 -0.30 7.47 13.54
N GLY A 157 -1.06 6.70 12.76
CA GLY A 157 -2.39 7.10 12.28
C GLY A 157 -2.39 8.25 11.26
N LEU A 158 -1.25 8.55 10.65
CA LEU A 158 -1.17 9.49 9.52
C LEU A 158 -1.81 8.89 8.27
N TRP A 159 -1.78 7.56 8.15
CA TRP A 159 -2.43 6.80 7.08
C TRP A 159 -3.62 6.01 7.66
N PRO A 160 -4.69 5.76 6.86
CA PRO A 160 -5.88 5.10 7.38
C PRO A 160 -5.64 3.67 7.87
N SER A 161 -6.07 3.35 9.10
CA SER A 161 -5.92 2.01 9.67
C SER A 161 -6.80 0.95 9.01
N ASN A 162 -7.82 1.35 8.25
CA ASN A 162 -8.74 0.45 7.56
C ASN A 162 -8.28 0.11 6.13
N ARG A 163 -6.97 0.03 5.89
CA ARG A 163 -6.39 -0.28 4.57
C ARG A 163 -5.42 -1.44 4.68
N PHE A 164 -5.33 -2.19 3.60
CA PHE A 164 -4.29 -3.18 3.37
C PHE A 164 -3.14 -2.52 2.59
N TYR A 165 -1.91 -2.61 3.10
CA TYR A 165 -0.73 -1.94 2.56
C TYR A 165 0.30 -2.94 2.05
N ILE A 166 0.68 -2.79 0.78
CA ILE A 166 1.66 -3.61 0.07
C ILE A 166 2.69 -2.67 -0.55
N THR A 167 3.97 -2.95 -0.30
CA THR A 167 5.10 -2.22 -0.90
C THR A 167 6.07 -3.21 -1.52
N ARG A 168 6.87 -2.74 -2.48
CA ARG A 168 7.82 -3.61 -3.21
C ARG A 168 9.13 -2.89 -3.41
N ILE A 169 10.20 -3.66 -3.43
CA ILE A 169 11.49 -3.19 -3.91
C ILE A 169 11.73 -3.82 -5.27
N MET A 170 11.75 -3.00 -6.32
CA MET A 170 12.04 -3.48 -7.66
C MET A 170 13.55 -3.63 -7.84
N THR A 171 13.97 -4.67 -8.55
CA THR A 171 15.38 -4.90 -8.90
C THR A 171 15.48 -5.38 -10.34
N ASN A 172 16.63 -5.17 -10.98
CA ASN A 172 16.88 -5.68 -12.32
C ASN A 172 17.97 -6.76 -12.27
N GLN A 173 17.75 -7.88 -12.95
CA GLN A 173 18.72 -8.98 -13.02
C GLN A 173 20.10 -8.53 -13.52
N ARG A 174 20.16 -7.52 -14.41
CA ARG A 174 21.43 -6.97 -14.92
C ARG A 174 22.33 -6.37 -13.82
N GLU A 175 21.76 -6.02 -12.67
CA GLU A 175 22.47 -5.46 -11.53
C GLU A 175 23.08 -6.55 -10.64
N TYR A 176 22.77 -7.83 -10.89
CA TYR A 176 23.17 -8.91 -10.00
C TYR A 176 24.70 -9.06 -10.00
N GLY A 177 25.28 -8.83 -8.82
CA GLY A 177 26.71 -8.88 -8.57
C GLY A 177 26.99 -8.59 -7.09
N PRO A 178 28.25 -8.73 -6.64
CA PRO A 178 28.59 -8.64 -5.22
C PRO A 178 28.11 -7.35 -4.53
N LEU A 179 28.27 -6.20 -5.19
CA LEU A 179 27.85 -4.91 -4.64
C LEU A 179 26.33 -4.83 -4.47
N PHE A 180 25.57 -5.28 -5.47
CA PHE A 180 24.12 -5.31 -5.41
C PHE A 180 23.62 -6.22 -4.28
N PHE A 181 24.20 -7.42 -4.14
CA PHE A 181 23.81 -8.34 -3.06
C PHE A 181 24.16 -7.81 -1.66
N GLN A 182 25.26 -7.05 -1.52
CA GLN A 182 25.56 -6.34 -0.27
C GLN A 182 24.46 -5.31 0.07
N LYS A 183 23.95 -4.58 -0.92
CA LYS A 183 22.83 -3.65 -0.72
C LYS A 183 21.52 -4.35 -0.38
N VAL A 184 21.19 -5.43 -1.09
CA VAL A 184 20.02 -6.26 -0.77
C VAL A 184 20.10 -6.73 0.69
N LYS A 185 21.26 -7.25 1.11
CA LYS A 185 21.49 -7.66 2.50
C LYS A 185 21.29 -6.51 3.49
N MET A 186 21.88 -5.34 3.22
CA MET A 186 21.72 -4.16 4.08
C MET A 186 20.25 -3.76 4.23
N VAL A 187 19.50 -3.69 3.12
CA VAL A 187 18.06 -3.36 3.17
C VAL A 187 17.28 -4.40 3.96
N MET A 188 17.50 -5.70 3.70
CA MET A 188 16.81 -6.77 4.41
C MET A 188 17.14 -6.79 5.91
N ASP A 189 18.41 -6.68 6.27
CA ASP A 189 18.85 -6.67 7.67
C ASP A 189 18.29 -5.46 8.43
N SER A 190 18.28 -4.26 7.80
CA SER A 190 17.74 -3.05 8.42
C SER A 190 16.22 -3.13 8.61
N LEU A 191 15.49 -3.61 7.61
CA LEU A 191 14.03 -3.73 7.71
C LEU A 191 13.59 -4.88 8.62
N ALA A 192 14.44 -5.89 8.85
CA ALA A 192 14.18 -6.96 9.81
C ALA A 192 14.17 -6.48 11.28
N LEU A 193 14.60 -5.24 11.55
CA LEU A 193 14.47 -4.62 12.88
C LEU A 193 13.05 -4.11 13.16
N ILE A 194 12.22 -3.95 12.11
CA ILE A 194 10.81 -3.60 12.26
C ILE A 194 10.05 -4.84 12.72
N PRO A 195 9.19 -4.76 13.74
CA PRO A 195 8.44 -5.91 14.23
C PRO A 195 7.61 -6.58 13.13
N ALA A 196 7.52 -7.91 13.16
CA ALA A 196 6.85 -8.70 12.13
C ALA A 196 5.34 -8.43 12.05
N GLU A 197 4.72 -7.92 13.11
CA GLU A 197 3.33 -7.45 13.09
C GLU A 197 3.12 -6.12 12.34
N GLN A 198 4.21 -5.41 12.01
CA GLN A 198 4.19 -4.13 11.30
C GLN A 198 4.72 -4.23 9.86
N LEU A 199 5.71 -5.10 9.61
CA LEU A 199 6.28 -5.33 8.29
C LEU A 199 6.61 -6.80 8.08
N GLN A 200 6.15 -7.36 6.96
CA GLN A 200 6.38 -8.76 6.60
C GLN A 200 6.91 -8.87 5.17
N TRP A 201 7.89 -9.75 4.98
CA TRP A 201 8.26 -10.22 3.66
C TRP A 201 7.34 -11.37 3.29
N ALA A 202 6.72 -11.29 2.12
CA ALA A 202 5.78 -12.29 1.64
C ALA A 202 5.91 -12.42 0.11
N THR A 203 5.65 -13.63 -0.39
CA THR A 203 5.41 -13.88 -1.81
C THR A 203 4.11 -13.23 -2.28
N ILE A 204 3.85 -13.21 -3.59
CA ILE A 204 2.59 -12.67 -4.13
C ILE A 204 1.41 -13.48 -3.61
N GLY A 205 1.56 -14.81 -3.56
CA GLY A 205 0.54 -15.72 -3.01
C GLY A 205 0.24 -15.44 -1.54
N GLU A 206 1.26 -15.42 -0.69
CA GLU A 206 1.09 -15.15 0.75
C GLU A 206 0.50 -13.76 1.01
N THR A 207 0.91 -12.76 0.23
CA THR A 207 0.33 -11.40 0.30
C THR A 207 -1.17 -11.44 -0.01
N PHE A 208 -1.58 -12.21 -1.02
CA PHE A 208 -2.98 -12.31 -1.39
C PHE A 208 -3.81 -13.11 -0.38
N ASP A 209 -3.26 -14.19 0.19
CA ASP A 209 -3.89 -14.94 1.27
C ASP A 209 -4.09 -14.05 2.51
N ALA A 210 -3.09 -13.23 2.87
CA ALA A 210 -3.20 -12.25 3.94
C ALA A 210 -4.24 -11.18 3.65
N PHE A 211 -4.35 -10.72 2.40
CA PHE A 211 -5.40 -9.81 1.97
C PHE A 211 -6.79 -10.45 2.13
N GLN A 212 -6.97 -11.70 1.70
CA GLN A 212 -8.25 -12.40 1.86
C GLN A 212 -8.66 -12.55 3.33
N ALA A 213 -7.71 -12.86 4.22
CA ALA A 213 -7.95 -12.88 5.66
C ALA A 213 -8.39 -11.49 6.18
N TRP A 214 -7.71 -10.43 5.73
CA TRP A 214 -8.05 -9.05 6.05
C TRP A 214 -9.44 -8.63 5.53
N GLN A 215 -9.87 -9.10 4.35
CA GLN A 215 -11.23 -8.84 3.83
C GLN A 215 -12.28 -9.41 4.78
N VAL A 216 -12.08 -10.63 5.29
CA VAL A 216 -12.99 -11.27 6.24
C VAL A 216 -13.01 -10.52 7.58
N GLU A 217 -11.85 -10.12 8.09
CA GLU A 217 -11.73 -9.40 9.36
C GLU A 217 -12.38 -8.01 9.32
N THR A 218 -12.18 -7.28 8.22
CA THR A 218 -12.60 -5.88 8.11
C THR A 218 -13.94 -5.69 7.39
N SER A 219 -14.51 -6.75 6.80
CA SER A 219 -15.69 -6.68 5.92
C SER A 219 -15.51 -5.70 4.77
N GLN A 220 -14.29 -5.59 4.22
CA GLN A 220 -13.97 -4.75 3.07
C GLN A 220 -13.62 -5.62 1.86
N ASP A 221 -14.26 -5.36 0.73
CA ASP A 221 -14.05 -6.13 -0.50
C ASP A 221 -12.75 -5.78 -1.23
N PHE A 222 -12.15 -4.62 -0.94
CA PHE A 222 -10.91 -4.18 -1.55
C PHE A 222 -10.17 -3.16 -0.68
N SER A 223 -8.91 -2.92 -1.00
CA SER A 223 -8.12 -1.83 -0.43
C SER A 223 -7.47 -1.05 -1.56
N GLN A 224 -7.44 0.28 -1.46
CA GLN A 224 -6.65 1.14 -2.34
C GLN A 224 -6.14 2.34 -1.53
N TRP A 225 -4.88 2.69 -1.76
CA TRP A 225 -4.23 3.88 -1.21
C TRP A 225 -3.07 4.25 -2.12
N ARG A 226 -3.11 5.43 -2.73
CA ARG A 226 -2.08 5.84 -3.69
C ARG A 226 -0.81 6.27 -2.98
N CYS A 227 0.34 5.98 -3.56
CA CYS A 227 1.59 6.58 -3.11
C CYS A 227 1.51 8.11 -3.17
N GLY A 228 1.91 8.77 -2.08
CA GLY A 228 1.78 10.22 -1.93
C GLY A 228 0.36 10.73 -1.66
N GLN A 229 -0.63 9.84 -1.54
CA GLN A 229 -1.95 10.23 -1.07
C GLN A 229 -1.86 10.74 0.37
N ILE A 230 -2.46 11.90 0.59
CA ILE A 230 -2.66 12.47 1.92
C ILE A 230 -4.12 12.25 2.32
N ILE A 231 -4.40 12.17 3.62
CA ILE A 231 -5.77 12.18 4.12
C ILE A 231 -6.38 13.54 3.75
N SER A 232 -7.18 13.55 2.70
CA SER A 232 -7.84 14.75 2.18
C SER A 232 -9.06 15.06 3.04
N SER A 233 -8.83 15.58 4.24
CA SER A 233 -9.84 15.82 5.30
C SER A 233 -10.62 14.56 5.70
N ASN A 234 -10.87 14.39 6.99
CA ASN A 234 -11.95 13.50 7.40
C ASN A 234 -13.20 14.01 6.68
N GLN A 235 -13.91 13.19 5.91
CA GLN A 235 -15.30 13.52 5.61
C GLN A 235 -15.97 13.73 6.96
N GLU A 236 -16.32 14.98 7.25
CA GLU A 236 -17.24 15.35 8.31
C GLU A 236 -18.56 14.63 8.01
N THR A 237 -18.66 13.37 8.44
CA THR A 237 -19.81 12.50 8.19
C THR A 237 -20.86 12.82 9.24
N GLY A 238 -21.67 13.84 8.92
CA GLY A 238 -22.79 14.27 9.75
C GLY A 238 -22.84 15.79 9.91
N PRO A 239 -23.93 16.33 10.48
CA PRO A 239 -23.93 17.70 10.97
C PRO A 239 -22.81 17.83 11.99
N LYS A 240 -21.91 18.79 11.78
CA LYS A 240 -20.87 19.14 12.75
C LYS A 240 -21.54 19.33 14.13
N PRO A 241 -21.20 18.53 15.15
CA PRO A 241 -21.75 18.73 16.48
C PRO A 241 -21.36 20.12 16.95
N ASP A 242 -22.33 20.85 17.47
CA ASP A 242 -22.20 22.24 17.88
C ASP A 242 -21.51 22.34 19.26
N PHE A 243 -20.34 21.71 19.38
CA PHE A 243 -19.53 21.79 20.59
C PHE A 243 -18.72 23.10 20.59
N LEU A 244 -18.56 23.69 21.76
CA LEU A 244 -17.94 25.01 21.93
C LEU A 244 -16.63 24.90 22.69
N ILE A 245 -15.64 25.67 22.23
CA ILE A 245 -14.36 25.85 22.90
C ILE A 245 -14.22 27.32 23.27
N LEU A 246 -14.25 27.62 24.57
CA LEU A 246 -14.32 28.99 25.08
C LEU A 246 -13.31 29.21 26.22
N PRO A 247 -12.64 30.38 26.30
CA PRO A 247 -12.51 31.35 25.22
C PRO A 247 -11.61 30.81 24.10
N ASN A 248 -11.71 31.37 22.90
CA ASN A 248 -10.74 31.14 21.83
C ASN A 248 -10.42 32.49 21.17
N PRO A 249 -9.22 33.06 21.38
CA PRO A 249 -8.05 32.47 22.04
C PRO A 249 -8.16 32.30 23.57
N ALA A 250 -7.37 31.39 24.14
CA ALA A 250 -7.33 31.09 25.58
C ALA A 250 -5.97 31.36 26.25
N THR A 251 -6.00 31.70 27.55
CA THR A 251 -4.82 32.13 28.34
C THR A 251 -4.46 31.18 29.49
N THR A 252 -5.39 30.76 30.33
CA THR A 252 -5.06 29.87 31.46
C THR A 252 -6.02 28.71 31.61
N SER A 253 -7.25 28.89 31.15
CA SER A 253 -8.29 27.87 31.19
C SER A 253 -9.04 27.80 29.87
N LEU A 254 -9.59 26.63 29.60
CA LEU A 254 -10.42 26.33 28.44
C LEU A 254 -11.67 25.59 28.91
N GLU A 255 -12.84 26.13 28.59
CA GLU A 255 -14.11 25.44 28.73
C GLU A 255 -14.44 24.72 27.41
N ILE A 256 -14.73 23.42 27.52
CA ILE A 256 -15.25 22.60 26.44
C ILE A 256 -16.70 22.31 26.78
N ARG A 257 -17.65 22.68 25.90
CA ARG A 257 -19.07 22.32 26.02
C ARG A 257 -19.46 21.38 24.91
N LEU A 258 -20.00 20.22 25.28
CA LEU A 258 -20.43 19.15 24.39
C LEU A 258 -21.85 19.43 23.87
N PRO A 259 -22.22 18.83 22.73
CA PRO A 259 -23.50 19.13 22.07
C PRO A 259 -24.70 18.48 22.77
N ASP A 260 -24.46 17.46 23.59
CA ASP A 260 -25.45 16.65 24.29
C ASP A 260 -24.88 16.18 25.65
N GLU A 261 -25.57 15.24 26.31
CA GLU A 261 -25.21 14.68 27.62
C GLU A 261 -24.57 13.28 27.53
N ASP A 262 -24.28 12.81 26.31
CA ASP A 262 -23.64 11.51 26.08
C ASP A 262 -22.15 11.55 26.44
N THR A 263 -21.58 10.38 26.71
CA THR A 263 -20.16 10.29 27.06
C THR A 263 -19.29 10.29 25.80
N HIS A 264 -18.59 11.39 25.58
CA HIS A 264 -17.67 11.57 24.47
C HIS A 264 -16.20 11.46 24.91
N LEU A 265 -15.36 10.91 24.04
CA LEU A 265 -13.91 10.97 24.18
C LEU A 265 -13.37 12.29 23.60
N ILE A 266 -12.70 13.07 24.43
CA ILE A 266 -12.01 14.28 24.05
C ILE A 266 -10.52 14.03 24.03
N GLN A 267 -9.86 14.48 22.97
CA GLN A 267 -8.41 14.48 22.84
C GLN A 267 -7.93 15.85 22.36
N VAL A 268 -6.81 16.35 22.88
CA VAL A 268 -6.23 17.62 22.43
C VAL A 268 -4.80 17.39 21.97
N PHE A 269 -4.50 17.85 20.75
CA PHE A 269 -3.21 17.70 20.10
C PHE A 269 -2.61 19.06 19.78
N ASP A 270 -1.28 19.16 19.76
CA ASP A 270 -0.61 20.29 19.10
C ASP A 270 -0.49 20.07 17.58
N LEU A 271 0.06 21.06 16.86
CA LEU A 271 0.27 20.96 15.41
C LEU A 271 1.28 19.89 14.98
N LEU A 272 2.08 19.36 15.89
CA LEU A 272 3.00 18.26 15.63
C LEU A 272 2.35 16.89 15.89
N GLY A 273 1.06 16.87 16.25
CA GLY A 273 0.31 15.65 16.56
C GLY A 273 0.58 15.11 17.97
N ARG A 274 1.28 15.84 18.85
CA ARG A 274 1.51 15.40 20.23
C ARG A 274 0.22 15.52 21.04
N LEU A 275 -0.16 14.45 21.72
CA LEU A 275 -1.31 14.43 22.63
C LEU A 275 -0.99 15.18 23.94
N TRP A 276 -1.79 16.19 24.27
CA TRP A 276 -1.70 17.01 25.49
C TRP A 276 -2.76 16.67 26.53
N TYR A 277 -3.93 16.21 26.09
CA TYR A 277 -5.05 15.88 26.97
C TYR A 277 -5.90 14.79 26.35
N SER A 278 -6.40 13.86 27.18
CA SER A 278 -7.33 12.81 26.75
C SER A 278 -8.24 12.41 27.90
N GLN A 279 -9.55 12.62 27.77
CA GLN A 279 -10.53 12.25 28.80
C GLN A 279 -11.92 12.01 28.21
N ARG A 280 -12.71 11.15 28.86
CA ARG A 280 -14.14 11.01 28.57
C ARG A 280 -14.98 12.00 29.38
N LEU A 281 -15.88 12.72 28.72
CA LEU A 281 -16.68 13.81 29.28
C LEU A 281 -18.15 13.67 28.83
N GLN A 282 -19.10 14.10 29.68
CA GLN A 282 -20.54 14.00 29.37
C GLN A 282 -21.16 15.32 28.89
N SER A 283 -20.87 16.46 29.53
CA SER A 283 -21.51 17.74 29.17
C SER A 283 -20.51 18.88 29.00
N SER A 284 -19.70 19.16 30.01
CA SER A 284 -18.64 20.16 29.91
C SER A 284 -17.45 19.85 30.79
N ALA A 285 -16.31 20.45 30.44
CA ALA A 285 -15.13 20.43 31.28
C ALA A 285 -14.38 21.75 31.22
N MET A 286 -13.79 22.11 32.36
CA MET A 286 -12.82 23.19 32.46
C MET A 286 -11.41 22.58 32.52
N LEU A 287 -10.57 22.90 31.55
CA LEU A 287 -9.19 22.43 31.46
C LEU A 287 -8.26 23.56 31.91
N ASP A 288 -7.32 23.22 32.80
CA ASP A 288 -6.17 24.08 33.10
C ASP A 288 -5.10 23.90 32.01
N ILE A 289 -4.90 24.94 31.22
CA ILE A 289 -3.95 25.00 30.12
C ILE A 289 -2.80 25.99 30.43
N SER A 290 -2.67 26.44 31.68
CA SER A 290 -1.68 27.44 32.08
C SER A 290 -0.22 27.02 31.83
N LYS A 291 0.05 25.71 31.81
CA LYS A 291 1.38 25.14 31.56
C LYS A 291 1.61 24.74 30.11
N TRP A 292 0.60 24.92 29.24
CA TRP A 292 0.71 24.52 27.85
C TRP A 292 1.44 25.60 27.05
N PRO A 293 2.36 25.24 26.16
CA PRO A 293 3.04 26.20 25.29
C PRO A 293 2.06 27.03 24.46
N LYS A 294 2.42 28.29 24.19
CA LYS A 294 1.69 29.12 23.24
C LYS A 294 1.68 28.44 21.87
N GLY A 295 0.55 28.48 21.18
CA GLY A 295 0.40 27.80 19.90
C GLY A 295 -1.03 27.46 19.52
N MET A 296 -1.16 26.78 18.39
CA MET A 296 -2.44 26.27 17.92
C MET A 296 -2.60 24.82 18.37
N TYR A 297 -3.81 24.47 18.80
CA TYR A 297 -4.18 23.14 19.23
C TYR A 297 -5.40 22.67 18.45
N VAL A 298 -5.52 21.35 18.28
CA VAL A 298 -6.66 20.68 17.68
C VAL A 298 -7.32 19.84 18.76
N LEU A 299 -8.58 20.13 19.06
CA LEU A 299 -9.41 19.28 19.88
C LEU A 299 -10.16 18.29 18.98
N GLY A 300 -10.00 17.00 19.25
CA GLY A 300 -10.76 15.91 18.64
C GLY A 300 -11.87 15.40 19.58
N LEU A 301 -13.03 15.09 19.00
CA LEU A 301 -14.21 14.51 19.67
C LEU A 301 -14.53 13.17 19.00
N ASP A 302 -14.49 12.07 19.77
CA ASP A 302 -14.76 10.68 19.36
C ASP A 302 -14.00 10.21 18.12
N HIS A 303 -12.81 10.76 17.88
CA HIS A 303 -12.01 10.55 16.65
C HIS A 303 -12.70 10.97 15.35
N LYS A 304 -13.87 11.63 15.42
CA LYS A 304 -14.68 12.00 14.26
C LYS A 304 -14.59 13.49 13.95
N TRP A 305 -14.70 14.31 14.98
CA TRP A 305 -14.84 15.76 14.81
C TRP A 305 -13.63 16.49 15.35
N GLN A 306 -13.30 17.63 14.74
CA GLN A 306 -12.15 18.43 15.14
C GLN A 306 -12.44 19.93 15.13
N GLN A 307 -11.92 20.64 16.13
CA GLN A 307 -11.98 22.10 16.18
C GLN A 307 -10.65 22.68 16.66
N LYS A 308 -10.22 23.75 15.98
CA LYS A 308 -8.96 24.43 16.26
C LYS A 308 -9.17 25.55 17.27
N TRP A 309 -8.21 25.73 18.16
CA TRP A 309 -8.17 26.87 19.07
C TRP A 309 -6.73 27.35 19.30
N ILE A 310 -6.60 28.57 19.82
CA ILE A 310 -5.30 29.25 19.98
C ILE A 310 -5.03 29.50 21.46
N LYS A 311 -3.85 29.05 21.92
CA LYS A 311 -3.26 29.44 23.20
C LYS A 311 -2.44 30.72 22.99
N ALA A 312 -2.95 31.85 23.48
CA ALA A 312 -2.36 33.16 23.19
C ALA A 312 -1.17 33.52 24.10
N GLU A 313 -1.21 33.14 25.39
CA GLU A 313 -0.24 33.62 26.40
C GLU A 313 0.48 32.57 27.23
#